data_AF-A0A9P5PLY3-F1
#
_entry.id   AF-A0A9P5PLY3-F1
#
_cell.length_a   1.000
_cell.length_b   1.000
_cell.length_c   1.000
_cell.angle_alpha   90.00
_cell.angle_beta   90.00
_cell.angle_gamma   90.00
#
_symmetry.space_group_name_H-M   'P 1'
#
loop_
_entity.id
_entity.type
_entity.pdbx_description
1 polymer ?
#
loop_
_entity_poly.entity_id
_entity_poly.type
_entity_poly.pdbx_seq_one_letter_code
_entity_poly.pdbx_strand_id
1 'polypeptide(L)'
;MDPILCEFQYNLHASKPEYEDSVIFRQLRSCLTYIFSTEDERKSELICILRQLAPLRRLACGAIGLYTTDGDVRITASSESAQSINGLERFLLYVQQVDNESGTGGGIPLVEGTHYYIEQVRRSLDTIPEEHQCETNFPAIILTHVGPQIGVSVATFAALPTVETLVSILLNVHSTNIEAVAAGERLVYSLRIATEKLSNYYSTRLFKKNPVRSNINFPYRDFYEINEKKHYFVYEYWEDERREIRKTRLPRTYEGRPFKAASDANIAPQLVAVNEFYDWYMVVMADVSETYALQTNWTRKSRRVMSWML
;
A
#
# COMPACT_ATOMS: atom_id res chain seq x y z
N MET A 1 -2.71 -6.56 -0.17
CA MET A 1 -2.28 -5.16 0.04
C MET A 1 -3.52 -4.34 0.38
N ASP A 2 -3.44 -3.37 1.29
CA ASP A 2 -4.59 -2.57 1.72
C ASP A 2 -5.10 -1.66 0.58
N PRO A 3 -6.42 -1.60 0.29
CA PRO A 3 -6.95 -0.80 -0.80
C PRO A 3 -6.62 0.70 -0.72
N ILE A 4 -6.56 1.26 0.50
CA ILE A 4 -6.24 2.68 0.72
C ILE A 4 -4.76 2.93 0.41
N LEU A 5 -3.87 2.00 0.75
CA LEU A 5 -2.45 2.10 0.39
C LEU A 5 -2.20 1.94 -1.12
N CYS A 6 -3.05 1.19 -1.82
CA CYS A 6 -2.96 1.07 -3.27
C CYS A 6 -3.45 2.35 -3.97
N GLU A 7 -4.53 2.94 -3.46
CA GLU A 7 -4.98 4.26 -3.91
C GLU A 7 -3.92 5.34 -3.62
N PHE A 8 -3.25 5.26 -2.46
CA PHE A 8 -2.12 6.12 -2.13
C PHE A 8 -1.01 6.00 -3.18
N GLN A 9 -0.59 4.78 -3.53
CA GLN A 9 0.41 4.55 -4.57
C GLN A 9 -0.02 5.12 -5.93
N TYR A 10 -1.27 4.94 -6.33
CA TYR A 10 -1.81 5.53 -7.55
C TYR A 10 -1.74 7.07 -7.51
N ASN A 11 -2.19 7.67 -6.40
CA ASN A 11 -2.26 9.12 -6.25
C ASN A 11 -0.87 9.77 -6.30
N LEU A 12 0.19 9.10 -5.85
CA LEU A 12 1.57 9.62 -5.99
C LEU A 12 1.96 9.91 -7.45
N HIS A 13 1.38 9.20 -8.41
CA HIS A 13 1.70 9.34 -9.83
C HIS A 13 0.66 10.10 -10.65
N ALA A 14 -0.63 9.93 -10.32
CA ALA A 14 -1.71 10.34 -11.20
C ALA A 14 -2.64 11.41 -10.61
N SER A 15 -2.50 11.76 -9.33
CA SER A 15 -3.39 12.75 -8.71
C SER A 15 -3.16 14.16 -9.19
N LYS A 16 -4.19 15.00 -9.03
CA LYS A 16 -4.14 16.44 -9.23
C LYS A 16 -4.19 17.13 -7.86
N PRO A 17 -3.06 17.68 -7.37
CA PRO A 17 -3.01 18.36 -6.08
C PRO A 17 -3.92 19.59 -6.02
N GLU A 18 -4.38 19.92 -4.81
CA GLU A 18 -5.11 21.16 -4.54
C GLU A 18 -4.13 22.29 -4.20
N TYR A 19 -4.62 23.53 -4.20
CA TYR A 19 -3.80 24.70 -3.91
C TYR A 19 -3.12 24.61 -2.53
N GLU A 20 -3.82 24.07 -1.53
CA GLU A 20 -3.28 23.87 -0.18
C GLU A 20 -2.11 22.88 -0.17
N ASP A 21 -2.20 21.79 -0.94
CA ASP A 21 -1.13 20.80 -1.05
C ASP A 21 0.13 21.41 -1.66
N SER A 22 -0.03 22.28 -2.67
CA SER A 22 1.07 23.06 -3.25
C SER A 22 1.71 24.01 -2.25
N VAL A 23 0.92 24.68 -1.40
CA VAL A 23 1.44 25.60 -0.38
C VAL A 23 2.25 24.85 0.66
N ILE A 24 1.74 23.72 1.15
CA ILE A 24 2.43 22.87 2.12
C ILE A 24 3.71 22.30 1.51
N PHE A 25 3.70 21.84 0.25
CA PHE A 25 4.92 21.36 -0.38
C PHE A 25 5.97 22.46 -0.55
N ARG A 26 5.56 23.70 -0.87
CA ARG A 26 6.47 24.85 -0.89
C ARG A 26 7.07 25.13 0.49
N GLN A 27 6.30 25.00 1.57
CA GLN A 27 6.81 25.12 2.93
C GLN A 27 7.83 24.03 3.27
N LEU A 28 7.54 22.77 2.92
CA LEU A 28 8.50 21.67 3.08
C LEU A 28 9.82 22.01 2.38
N ARG A 29 9.76 22.49 1.14
CA ARG A 29 10.96 22.91 0.39
C ARG A 29 11.66 24.10 1.02
N SER A 30 10.94 25.15 1.40
CA SER A 30 11.56 26.35 1.95
C SER A 30 12.19 26.08 3.31
N CYS A 31 11.54 25.32 4.18
CA CYS A 31 11.99 25.13 5.56
C CYS A 31 12.97 23.98 5.73
N LEU A 32 12.82 22.88 4.97
CA LEU A 32 13.60 21.66 5.21
C LEU A 32 14.81 21.51 4.27
N THR A 33 15.08 22.49 3.41
CA THR A 33 16.31 22.54 2.61
C THR A 33 17.44 23.30 3.29
N TYR A 34 17.19 23.94 4.44
CA TYR A 34 18.22 24.58 5.24
C TYR A 34 19.12 23.57 5.96
N ILE A 35 20.32 24.02 6.30
CA ILE A 35 21.21 23.29 7.20
C ILE A 35 20.74 23.56 8.62
N PHE A 36 20.31 22.50 9.31
CA PHE A 36 19.92 22.56 10.71
C PHE A 36 21.12 22.30 11.61
N SER A 37 21.15 22.93 12.79
CA SER A 37 22.23 22.69 13.75
C SER A 37 22.06 21.37 14.48
N THR A 38 20.82 20.89 14.60
CA THR A 38 20.46 19.63 15.26
C THR A 38 19.34 18.89 14.51
N GLU A 39 19.26 17.57 14.69
CA GLU A 39 18.18 16.74 14.13
C GLU A 39 16.82 17.09 14.76
N ASP A 40 16.81 17.46 16.04
CA ASP A 40 15.60 17.84 16.78
C ASP A 40 14.93 19.11 16.21
N GLU A 41 15.70 20.10 15.77
CA GLU A 41 15.18 21.29 15.09
C GLU A 41 14.49 20.92 13.78
N ARG A 42 15.17 20.12 12.94
CA ARG A 42 14.64 19.63 11.66
C ARG A 42 13.36 18.83 11.85
N LYS A 43 13.36 17.92 12.82
CA LYS A 43 12.22 17.10 13.21
C LYS A 43 11.05 17.96 13.66
N SER A 44 11.31 18.95 14.52
CA SER A 44 10.28 19.87 15.01
C SER A 44 9.63 20.66 13.87
N GLU A 45 10.44 21.13 12.91
CA GLU A 45 9.97 21.85 11.72
C GLU A 45 9.13 20.94 10.81
N LEU A 46 9.61 19.71 10.53
CA LEU A 46 8.85 18.73 9.74
C LEU A 46 7.50 18.40 10.39
N ILE A 47 7.48 18.14 11.71
CA ILE A 47 6.24 17.89 12.46
C ILE A 47 5.30 19.09 12.35
N CYS A 48 5.82 20.31 12.50
CA CYS A 48 5.03 21.54 12.41
C CYS A 48 4.32 21.65 11.05
N ILE A 49 5.05 21.41 9.96
CA ILE A 49 4.49 21.49 8.61
C ILE A 49 3.48 20.36 8.36
N LEU A 50 3.83 19.11 8.69
CA LEU A 50 2.96 17.96 8.45
C LEU A 50 1.67 18.00 9.28
N ARG A 51 1.69 18.59 10.48
CA ARG A 51 0.48 18.80 11.31
C ARG A 51 -0.59 19.65 10.64
N GLN A 52 -0.26 20.39 9.58
CA GLN A 52 -1.26 21.12 8.80
C GLN A 52 -2.20 20.18 8.04
N LEU A 53 -1.78 18.93 7.77
CA LEU A 53 -2.61 17.90 7.13
C LEU A 53 -3.59 17.28 8.13
N ALA A 54 -4.87 17.24 7.77
CA ALA A 54 -5.99 17.05 8.71
C ALA A 54 -6.20 15.64 9.33
N PRO A 55 -5.29 14.66 9.16
CA PRO A 55 -5.16 13.59 10.16
C PRO A 55 -3.82 13.65 10.92
N LEU A 56 -2.79 14.26 10.33
CA LEU A 56 -1.47 14.41 10.93
C LEU A 56 -1.40 15.52 11.99
N ARG A 57 -2.49 16.24 12.26
CA ARG A 57 -2.60 17.14 13.43
C ARG A 57 -2.23 16.46 14.75
N ARG A 58 -2.46 15.14 14.85
CA ARG A 58 -2.13 14.32 16.03
C ARG A 58 -0.70 13.79 16.04
N LEU A 59 0.09 14.06 15.00
CA LEU A 59 1.46 13.61 14.87
C LEU A 59 2.25 14.07 16.09
N ALA A 60 2.81 13.12 16.82
CA ALA A 60 3.60 13.38 18.02
C ALA A 60 4.68 12.30 18.16
N CYS A 61 5.79 12.63 18.80
CA CYS A 61 6.77 11.62 19.16
C CYS A 61 6.11 10.61 20.12
N GLY A 62 6.37 9.33 19.90
CA GLY A 62 5.78 8.25 20.68
C GLY A 62 6.78 7.14 20.98
N ALA A 63 6.42 6.24 21.90
CA ALA A 63 7.20 5.06 22.21
C ALA A 63 6.53 3.79 21.67
N ILE A 64 7.29 2.93 20.99
CA ILE A 64 6.86 1.62 20.50
C ILE A 64 7.77 0.58 21.16
N GLY A 65 7.31 -0.02 22.25
CA GLY A 65 8.14 -0.92 23.05
C GLY A 65 9.33 -0.17 23.64
N LEU A 66 10.54 -0.56 23.26
CA LEU A 66 11.79 0.10 23.65
C LEU A 66 12.21 1.22 22.68
N TYR A 67 11.52 1.37 21.55
CA TYR A 67 11.88 2.33 20.51
C TYR A 67 11.17 3.67 20.68
N THR A 68 11.83 4.75 20.29
CA THR A 68 11.26 6.10 20.27
C THR A 68 11.13 6.58 18.84
N THR A 69 9.93 7.00 18.45
CA THR A 69 9.65 7.49 17.10
C THR A 69 9.87 8.99 17.00
N ASP A 70 10.23 9.47 15.81
CA ASP A 70 10.30 10.92 15.55
C ASP A 70 8.95 11.57 15.32
N GLY A 71 7.92 10.75 15.24
CA GLY A 71 6.55 11.16 15.06
C GLY A 71 5.75 9.96 14.61
N ASP A 72 4.62 9.73 15.25
CA ASP A 72 3.65 8.76 14.78
C ASP A 72 2.22 9.25 14.94
N VAL A 73 1.34 8.63 14.15
CA VAL A 73 -0.11 8.75 14.30
C VAL A 73 -0.66 7.36 14.54
N ARG A 74 -1.33 7.22 15.68
CA ARG A 74 -1.98 5.98 16.08
C ARG A 74 -3.46 6.22 16.38
N ILE A 75 -4.25 5.16 16.24
CA ILE A 75 -5.69 5.21 16.41
C ILE A 75 -6.18 4.13 17.38
N THR A 76 -6.99 4.57 18.33
CA THR A 76 -7.81 3.72 19.19
C THR A 76 -9.10 3.33 18.44
N ALA A 77 -9.45 2.04 18.40
CA ALA A 77 -10.79 1.61 17.97
C ALA A 77 -11.85 2.17 18.93
N SER A 78 -12.99 2.65 18.42
CA SER A 78 -14.06 3.15 19.29
C SER A 78 -14.78 2.04 20.06
N SER A 79 -15.28 2.42 21.24
CA SER A 79 -15.58 1.58 22.40
C SER A 79 -16.76 0.59 22.29
N GLU A 80 -17.53 0.58 21.21
CA GLU A 80 -18.65 -0.36 21.06
C GLU A 80 -18.19 -1.80 20.73
N SER A 81 -16.97 -1.95 20.20
CA SER A 81 -16.29 -3.24 20.05
C SER A 81 -15.15 -3.45 21.06
N ALA A 82 -14.87 -2.44 21.90
CA ALA A 82 -13.74 -2.46 22.84
C ALA A 82 -14.07 -3.13 24.19
N GLN A 83 -15.31 -3.58 24.42
CA GLN A 83 -15.64 -4.30 25.65
C GLN A 83 -14.96 -5.67 25.78
N SER A 84 -14.35 -6.22 24.72
CA SER A 84 -13.67 -7.53 24.82
C SER A 84 -12.15 -7.50 24.64
N ILE A 85 -11.51 -6.37 24.32
CA ILE A 85 -10.04 -6.33 24.19
C ILE A 85 -9.47 -5.06 24.84
N ASN A 86 -9.40 -5.08 26.16
CA ASN A 86 -8.55 -4.18 26.93
C ASN A 86 -7.11 -4.28 26.39
N GLY A 87 -6.52 -3.17 25.94
CA GLY A 87 -5.11 -3.10 25.57
C GLY A 87 -4.78 -2.92 24.09
N LEU A 88 -5.78 -2.96 23.20
CA LEU A 88 -5.62 -2.74 21.75
C LEU A 88 -5.43 -1.26 21.39
N GLU A 89 -4.66 -0.55 22.20
CA GLU A 89 -4.87 0.87 22.38
C GLU A 89 -4.54 1.70 21.14
N ARG A 90 -3.67 1.27 20.21
CA ARG A 90 -3.16 2.22 19.21
C ARG A 90 -2.70 1.52 17.93
N PHE A 91 -3.60 1.38 16.96
CA PHE A 91 -3.26 0.97 15.59
C PHE A 91 -2.40 2.05 14.91
N LEU A 92 -1.18 1.70 14.49
CA LEU A 92 -0.25 2.63 13.86
C LEU A 92 -0.59 2.82 12.39
N LEU A 93 -0.86 4.06 11.99
CA LEU A 93 -1.15 4.42 10.60
C LEU A 93 -0.01 5.12 9.90
N TYR A 94 0.81 5.81 10.67
CA TYR A 94 1.87 6.65 10.16
C TYR A 94 3.01 6.69 11.15
N VAL A 95 4.24 6.51 10.67
CA VAL A 95 5.47 6.74 11.42
C VAL A 95 6.42 7.53 10.55
N GLN A 96 7.15 8.47 11.15
CA GLN A 96 8.22 9.19 10.49
C GLN A 96 9.55 8.96 11.19
N GLN A 97 10.63 8.95 10.42
CA GLN A 97 12.02 8.93 10.89
C GLN A 97 12.82 10.05 10.21
N VAL A 98 13.60 10.79 10.99
CA VAL A 98 14.24 12.04 10.56
C VAL A 98 15.73 12.01 10.90
N ASP A 99 16.56 12.04 9.86
CA ASP A 99 18.01 12.17 9.98
C ASP A 99 18.50 13.45 9.29
N ASN A 100 19.60 14.00 9.79
CA ASN A 100 20.21 15.18 9.19
C ASN A 100 20.82 14.87 7.82
N GLU A 101 21.57 13.77 7.70
CA GLU A 101 22.24 13.33 6.48
C GLU A 101 22.28 11.79 6.41
N SER A 102 22.45 11.27 5.20
CA SER A 102 22.60 9.83 5.01
C SER A 102 23.89 9.34 5.66
N GLY A 103 23.77 8.51 6.71
CA GLY A 103 24.90 7.85 7.35
C GLY A 103 25.50 8.60 8.55
N THR A 104 24.92 9.71 8.99
CA THR A 104 25.38 10.44 10.19
C THR A 104 24.72 9.98 11.49
N GLY A 105 23.53 9.36 11.42
CA GLY A 105 22.72 8.97 12.58
C GLY A 105 23.03 7.59 13.18
N GLY A 106 23.96 6.83 12.60
CA GLY A 106 24.26 5.44 13.02
C GLY A 106 23.18 4.40 12.68
N GLY A 107 21.92 4.84 12.53
CA GLY A 107 20.79 4.10 11.98
C GLY A 107 20.54 4.40 10.50
N ILE A 108 19.69 3.59 9.86
CA ILE A 108 19.14 3.88 8.52
C ILE A 108 17.65 4.14 8.73
N PRO A 109 17.11 5.35 8.44
CA PRO A 109 15.73 5.73 8.79
C PRO A 109 14.65 4.79 8.27
N LEU A 110 14.86 4.20 7.09
CA LEU A 110 13.93 3.20 6.54
C LEU A 110 13.95 1.89 7.36
N VAL A 111 15.13 1.45 7.78
CA VAL A 111 15.30 0.24 8.61
C VAL A 111 14.68 0.47 9.98
N GLU A 112 14.92 1.63 10.59
CA GLU A 112 14.34 2.00 11.89
C GLU A 112 12.82 2.12 11.81
N GLY A 113 12.30 2.84 10.81
CA GLY A 113 10.85 2.94 10.59
C GLY A 113 10.20 1.57 10.35
N THR A 114 10.90 0.66 9.66
CA THR A 114 10.46 -0.72 9.46
C THR A 114 10.47 -1.51 10.76
N HIS A 115 11.52 -1.39 11.58
CA HIS A 115 11.58 -2.02 12.90
C HIS A 115 10.46 -1.52 13.82
N TYR A 116 10.16 -0.23 13.79
CA TYR A 116 9.10 0.37 14.60
C TYR A 116 7.73 -0.15 14.19
N TYR A 117 7.50 -0.27 12.88
CA TYR A 117 6.32 -0.92 12.34
C TYR A 117 6.20 -2.38 12.81
N ILE A 118 7.25 -3.18 12.64
CA ILE A 118 7.26 -4.61 13.01
C ILE A 118 7.04 -4.79 14.50
N GLU A 119 7.69 -3.99 15.36
CA GLU A 119 7.51 -4.07 16.80
C GLU A 119 6.08 -3.70 17.20
N GLN A 120 5.48 -2.69 16.55
CA GLN A 120 4.08 -2.34 16.80
C GLN A 120 3.14 -3.48 16.40
N VAL A 121 3.38 -4.13 15.26
CA VAL A 121 2.61 -5.31 14.83
C VAL A 121 2.76 -6.42 15.86
N ARG A 122 3.99 -6.75 16.28
CA ARG A 122 4.28 -7.79 17.28
C ARG A 122 3.51 -7.55 18.57
N ARG A 123 3.60 -6.35 19.14
CA ARG A 123 2.88 -5.98 20.37
C ARG A 123 1.35 -6.00 20.20
N SER A 124 0.88 -5.65 19.00
CA SER A 124 -0.55 -5.71 18.70
C SER A 124 -1.03 -7.16 18.63
N LEU A 125 -0.28 -8.06 17.99
CA LEU A 125 -0.58 -9.49 17.93
C LEU A 125 -0.53 -10.16 19.31
N ASP A 126 0.41 -9.78 20.18
CA ASP A 126 0.46 -10.24 21.58
C ASP A 126 -0.82 -9.89 22.36
N THR A 127 -1.55 -8.86 21.93
CA THR A 127 -2.76 -8.37 22.61
C THR A 127 -4.06 -8.84 21.94
N ILE A 128 -4.02 -9.12 20.64
CA ILE A 128 -5.19 -9.57 19.86
C ILE A 128 -5.35 -11.08 20.03
N PRO A 129 -6.55 -11.57 20.39
CA PRO A 129 -6.83 -13.02 20.43
C PRO A 129 -6.52 -13.68 19.09
N GLU A 130 -5.93 -14.89 19.10
CA GLU A 130 -5.49 -15.61 17.89
C GLU A 130 -6.57 -15.70 16.80
N GLU A 131 -7.82 -15.88 17.19
CA GLU A 131 -8.99 -15.93 16.30
C GLU A 131 -9.21 -14.65 15.48
N HIS A 132 -8.77 -13.49 15.99
CA HIS A 132 -8.89 -12.19 15.35
C HIS A 132 -7.58 -11.71 14.68
N GLN A 133 -6.45 -12.37 14.93
CA GLN A 133 -5.16 -11.98 14.33
C GLN A 133 -5.22 -12.04 12.81
N CYS A 134 -5.86 -13.09 12.25
CA CYS A 134 -6.06 -13.26 10.81
C CYS A 134 -6.98 -12.20 10.17
N GLU A 135 -7.67 -11.38 10.97
CA GLU A 135 -8.62 -10.37 10.49
C GLU A 135 -7.97 -8.97 10.37
N THR A 136 -6.68 -8.84 10.73
CA THR A 136 -5.99 -7.55 10.83
C THR A 136 -4.84 -7.42 9.84
N ASN A 137 -4.82 -6.30 9.10
CA ASN A 137 -3.84 -6.07 8.02
C ASN A 137 -2.73 -5.05 8.35
N PHE A 138 -2.79 -4.40 9.51
CA PHE A 138 -1.84 -3.37 9.97
C PHE A 138 -1.27 -2.43 8.87
N PRO A 139 -2.08 -1.74 8.03
CA PRO A 139 -1.53 -0.72 7.13
C PRO A 139 -0.89 0.45 7.88
N ALA A 140 0.32 0.80 7.45
CA ALA A 140 1.01 2.02 7.86
C ALA A 140 1.72 2.69 6.68
N ILE A 141 1.89 4.01 6.77
CA ILE A 141 2.76 4.80 5.90
C ILE A 141 4.02 5.14 6.71
N ILE A 142 5.18 4.83 6.16
CA ILE A 142 6.48 5.15 6.76
C ILE A 142 7.08 6.30 5.96
N LEU A 143 7.20 7.47 6.59
CA LEU A 143 7.91 8.60 6.03
C LEU A 143 9.35 8.60 6.54
N THR A 144 10.30 8.83 5.65
CA THR A 144 11.71 9.05 6.00
C THR A 144 12.11 10.41 5.49
N HIS A 145 12.79 11.19 6.30
CA HIS A 145 13.34 12.47 5.90
C HIS A 145 14.83 12.49 6.20
N VAL A 146 15.65 12.50 5.15
CA VAL A 146 17.11 12.40 5.26
C VAL A 146 17.73 13.48 4.39
N GLY A 147 18.46 14.42 4.97
CA GLY A 147 18.99 15.55 4.21
C GLY A 147 17.87 16.28 3.46
N PRO A 148 18.01 16.56 2.15
CA PRO A 148 16.96 17.20 1.35
C PRO A 148 15.97 16.19 0.74
N GLN A 149 15.91 14.95 1.22
CA GLN A 149 15.14 13.87 0.61
C GLN A 149 14.03 13.38 1.53
N ILE A 150 12.82 13.27 0.98
CA ILE A 150 11.68 12.61 1.62
C ILE A 150 11.44 11.27 0.91
N GLY A 151 11.66 10.16 1.62
CA GLY A 151 11.30 8.82 1.19
C GLY A 151 9.96 8.39 1.77
N VAL A 152 9.17 7.67 0.98
CA VAL A 152 7.85 7.18 1.37
C VAL A 152 7.78 5.69 1.13
N SER A 153 7.45 4.97 2.18
CA SER A 153 7.18 3.54 2.12
C SER A 153 5.80 3.24 2.70
N VAL A 154 5.24 2.12 2.30
CA VAL A 154 3.99 1.59 2.85
C VAL A 154 4.25 0.23 3.45
N ALA A 155 3.54 -0.07 4.53
CA ALA A 155 3.68 -1.31 5.26
C ALA A 155 2.31 -1.96 5.44
N THR A 156 2.26 -3.29 5.29
CA THR A 156 1.08 -4.10 5.60
C THR A 156 1.50 -5.43 6.20
N PHE A 157 0.64 -6.00 7.03
CA PHE A 157 0.80 -7.30 7.61
C PHE A 157 -0.26 -8.23 7.03
N ALA A 158 0.15 -9.38 6.49
CA ALA A 158 -0.78 -10.43 6.09
C ALA A 158 -0.39 -11.73 6.81
N ALA A 159 0.51 -12.52 6.22
CA ALA A 159 1.21 -13.60 6.91
C ALA A 159 2.55 -13.14 7.50
N LEU A 160 3.19 -12.19 6.83
CA LEU A 160 4.47 -11.58 7.21
C LEU A 160 4.37 -10.06 7.04
N PRO A 161 5.11 -9.28 7.86
CA PRO A 161 5.21 -7.84 7.66
C PRO A 161 5.90 -7.56 6.32
N THR A 162 5.25 -6.78 5.47
CA THR A 162 5.77 -6.37 4.18
C THR A 162 5.89 -4.86 4.16
N VAL A 163 7.07 -4.35 3.82
CA VAL A 163 7.33 -2.92 3.62
C VAL A 163 7.82 -2.71 2.20
N GLU A 164 7.21 -1.77 1.48
CA GLU A 164 7.56 -1.40 0.11
C GLU A 164 7.80 0.10 0.02
N THR A 165 8.96 0.49 -0.52
CA THR A 165 9.25 1.89 -0.82
C THR A 165 8.60 2.30 -2.13
N LEU A 166 7.75 3.32 -2.09
CA LEU A 166 6.97 3.76 -3.24
C LEU A 166 7.65 4.89 -4.01
N VAL A 167 8.15 5.90 -3.31
CA VAL A 167 8.72 7.10 -3.95
C VAL A 167 9.76 7.76 -3.06
N SER A 168 10.64 8.51 -3.71
CA SER A 168 11.59 9.41 -3.08
C SER A 168 11.50 10.78 -3.75
N ILE A 169 11.23 11.82 -2.97
CA ILE A 169 11.07 13.20 -3.42
C ILE A 169 12.24 14.05 -2.89
N LEU A 170 12.91 14.75 -3.79
CA LEU A 170 13.93 15.73 -3.43
C LEU A 170 13.27 17.09 -3.17
N LEU A 171 13.69 17.77 -2.10
CA LEU A 171 13.21 19.08 -1.71
C LEU A 171 14.05 20.21 -2.34
N ASN A 172 15.35 19.96 -2.54
CA ASN A 172 16.33 20.90 -3.08
C ASN A 172 16.33 21.02 -4.62
N VAL A 173 15.16 20.83 -5.25
CA VAL A 173 15.05 20.88 -6.71
C VAL A 173 14.89 22.31 -7.20
N HIS A 174 15.42 22.65 -8.38
CA HIS A 174 15.20 23.96 -8.99
C HIS A 174 13.72 24.16 -9.41
N SER A 175 13.20 25.39 -9.31
CA SER A 175 11.79 25.70 -9.60
C SER A 175 11.35 25.40 -11.04
N THR A 176 12.29 25.32 -11.98
CA THR A 176 12.01 24.98 -13.39
C THR A 176 11.79 23.49 -13.61
N ASN A 177 12.15 22.62 -12.66
CA ASN A 177 11.82 21.20 -12.74
C ASN A 177 10.38 20.98 -12.27
N ILE A 178 9.45 21.31 -13.17
CA ILE A 178 8.01 21.24 -12.93
C ILE A 178 7.54 19.82 -12.57
N GLU A 179 8.21 18.78 -13.07
CA GLU A 179 7.83 17.38 -12.81
C GLU A 179 8.14 16.97 -11.38
N ALA A 180 9.34 17.30 -10.89
CA ALA A 180 9.73 17.03 -9.51
C ALA A 180 8.92 17.86 -8.51
N VAL A 181 8.61 19.12 -8.87
CA VAL A 181 7.72 19.95 -8.06
C VAL A 181 6.33 19.30 -7.98
N ALA A 182 5.76 18.94 -9.13
CA ALA A 182 4.45 18.29 -9.16
C ALA A 182 4.44 16.93 -8.43
N ALA A 183 5.54 16.18 -8.45
CA ALA A 183 5.65 14.93 -7.69
C ALA A 183 5.57 15.16 -6.18
N GLY A 184 6.20 16.23 -5.68
CA GLY A 184 6.09 16.60 -4.28
C GLY A 184 4.72 17.14 -3.87
N GLU A 185 4.05 17.89 -4.76
CA GLU A 185 2.67 18.31 -4.53
C GLU A 185 1.72 17.10 -4.48
N ARG A 186 1.91 16.12 -5.38
CA ARG A 186 1.17 14.84 -5.35
C ARG A 186 1.46 14.04 -4.09
N LEU A 187 2.67 14.09 -3.56
CA LEU A 187 3.00 13.46 -2.27
C LEU A 187 2.14 14.04 -1.15
N VAL A 188 2.10 15.36 -1.01
CA VAL A 188 1.31 16.02 0.05
C VAL A 188 -0.17 15.69 -0.07
N TYR A 189 -0.72 15.81 -1.29
CA TYR A 189 -2.10 15.41 -1.59
C TYR A 189 -2.38 13.95 -1.18
N SER A 190 -1.52 13.04 -1.63
CA SER A 190 -1.70 11.60 -1.40
C SER A 190 -1.63 11.29 0.09
N LEU A 191 -0.70 11.90 0.83
CA LEU A 191 -0.57 11.72 2.27
C LEU A 191 -1.83 12.19 3.00
N ARG A 192 -2.36 13.37 2.65
CA ARG A 192 -3.59 13.92 3.24
C ARG A 192 -4.76 12.96 3.06
N ILE A 193 -5.02 12.53 1.83
CA ILE A 193 -6.14 11.64 1.51
C ILE A 193 -5.97 10.26 2.16
N ALA A 194 -4.78 9.66 2.05
CA ALA A 194 -4.54 8.31 2.56
C ALA A 194 -4.61 8.25 4.08
N THR A 195 -3.99 9.20 4.78
CA THR A 195 -4.04 9.23 6.25
C THR A 195 -5.46 9.48 6.77
N GLU A 196 -6.29 10.22 6.03
CA GLU A 196 -7.68 10.49 6.40
C GLU A 196 -8.54 9.25 6.22
N LYS A 197 -8.42 8.60 5.06
CA LYS A 197 -9.12 7.36 4.75
C LYS A 197 -8.73 6.24 5.71
N LEU A 198 -7.43 6.07 5.96
CA LEU A 198 -6.93 5.10 6.94
C LEU A 198 -7.49 5.41 8.33
N SER A 199 -7.48 6.69 8.72
CA SER A 199 -8.00 7.11 10.02
C SER A 199 -9.47 6.76 10.19
N ASN A 200 -10.30 7.14 9.23
CA ASN A 200 -11.74 6.93 9.28
C ASN A 200 -12.12 5.44 9.17
N TYR A 201 -11.41 4.68 8.34
CA TYR A 201 -11.67 3.26 8.14
C TYR A 201 -11.30 2.45 9.38
N TYR A 202 -10.08 2.61 9.87
CA TYR A 202 -9.57 1.78 10.97
C TYR A 202 -10.10 2.23 12.34
N SER A 203 -10.45 3.50 12.55
CA SER A 203 -11.11 3.93 13.81
C SER A 203 -12.48 3.29 14.05
N THR A 204 -13.21 2.91 13.00
CA THR A 204 -14.62 2.49 13.09
C THR A 204 -14.87 1.00 12.81
N ARG A 205 -13.87 0.28 12.29
CA ARG A 205 -14.04 -1.10 11.77
C ARG A 205 -13.04 -2.11 12.31
N LEU A 206 -12.23 -1.75 13.30
CA LEU A 206 -11.05 -2.53 13.73
C LEU A 206 -11.34 -4.00 14.09
N PHE A 207 -12.58 -4.41 14.41
CA PHE A 207 -12.97 -5.82 14.67
C PHE A 207 -14.41 -6.14 14.25
N LYS A 208 -14.98 -5.41 13.29
CA LYS A 208 -16.31 -5.81 12.81
C LYS A 208 -16.14 -7.12 12.06
N LYS A 209 -16.75 -8.20 12.59
CA LYS A 209 -16.98 -9.48 11.90
C LYS A 209 -17.38 -9.16 10.46
N ASN A 210 -16.41 -9.16 9.57
CA ASN A 210 -16.70 -9.11 8.17
C ASN A 210 -16.82 -10.59 7.82
N PRO A 211 -18.02 -11.11 7.47
CA PRO A 211 -18.20 -12.52 7.09
C PRO A 211 -17.44 -12.88 5.80
N VAL A 212 -16.61 -11.98 5.30
CA VAL A 212 -15.88 -12.10 4.07
C VAL A 212 -14.43 -11.73 4.39
N ARG A 213 -13.53 -12.69 4.18
CA ARG A 213 -12.09 -12.52 3.93
C ARG A 213 -11.78 -11.57 2.75
N SER A 214 -12.64 -10.61 2.43
CA SER A 214 -12.72 -9.92 1.13
C SER A 214 -11.56 -8.99 0.80
N ASN A 215 -10.64 -8.73 1.72
CA ASN A 215 -9.44 -7.94 1.42
C ASN A 215 -8.15 -8.76 1.36
N ILE A 216 -8.22 -10.10 1.42
CA ILE A 216 -7.13 -10.99 0.98
C ILE A 216 -7.09 -11.03 -0.56
N ASN A 217 -8.21 -10.70 -1.22
CA ASN A 217 -8.40 -10.75 -2.67
C ASN A 217 -7.78 -9.56 -3.43
N PHE A 218 -6.77 -8.90 -2.85
CA PHE A 218 -6.08 -7.78 -3.47
C PHE A 218 -4.57 -8.07 -3.58
N PRO A 219 -4.00 -8.20 -4.79
CA PRO A 219 -4.59 -7.98 -6.12
C PRO A 219 -5.12 -9.27 -6.78
N TYR A 220 -5.80 -10.17 -6.05
CA TYR A 220 -6.23 -11.45 -6.62
C TYR A 220 -7.69 -11.71 -6.27
N ARG A 221 -8.60 -11.15 -7.07
CA ARG A 221 -10.02 -11.47 -6.94
C ARG A 221 -10.24 -12.92 -7.28
N ASP A 222 -11.09 -13.57 -6.50
CA ASP A 222 -11.57 -14.93 -6.71
C ASP A 222 -12.86 -14.95 -7.53
N PHE A 223 -13.18 -13.86 -8.25
CA PHE A 223 -14.35 -13.79 -9.11
C PHE A 223 -14.13 -12.89 -10.33
N TYR A 224 -14.89 -13.18 -11.39
CA TYR A 224 -15.06 -12.34 -12.56
C TYR A 224 -16.55 -12.09 -12.83
N GLU A 225 -16.88 -11.06 -13.61
CA GLU A 225 -18.27 -10.70 -13.91
C GLU A 225 -18.58 -10.87 -15.40
N ILE A 226 -19.65 -11.59 -15.71
CA ILE A 226 -20.22 -11.72 -17.06
C ILE A 226 -21.70 -11.39 -16.95
N ASN A 227 -22.19 -10.48 -17.80
CA ASN A 227 -23.60 -10.10 -17.85
C ASN A 227 -24.15 -9.74 -16.44
N GLU A 228 -23.39 -8.93 -15.69
CA GLU A 228 -23.71 -8.49 -14.32
C GLU A 228 -23.82 -9.61 -13.27
N LYS A 229 -23.41 -10.84 -13.64
CA LYS A 229 -23.38 -11.98 -12.73
C LYS A 229 -21.94 -12.29 -12.33
N LYS A 230 -21.73 -12.47 -11.02
CA LYS A 230 -20.44 -12.88 -10.45
C LYS A 230 -20.22 -14.38 -10.61
N HIS A 231 -19.06 -14.75 -11.12
CA HIS A 231 -18.58 -16.10 -11.27
C HIS A 231 -17.34 -16.27 -10.39
N TYR A 232 -17.46 -17.05 -9.32
CA TYR A 232 -16.38 -17.30 -8.37
C TYR A 232 -15.51 -18.47 -8.82
N PHE A 233 -14.21 -18.40 -8.51
CA PHE A 233 -13.20 -19.42 -8.78
C PHE A 233 -12.26 -19.57 -7.59
N VAL A 234 -11.57 -20.70 -7.51
CA VAL A 234 -10.60 -20.99 -6.44
C VAL A 234 -9.23 -21.19 -7.10
N TYR A 235 -8.20 -20.55 -6.56
CA TYR A 235 -6.81 -20.78 -6.99
C TYR A 235 -6.37 -22.18 -6.55
N GLU A 236 -5.92 -23.04 -7.48
CA GLU A 236 -5.66 -24.45 -7.17
C GLU A 236 -4.31 -24.75 -6.51
N TYR A 237 -3.21 -24.05 -6.79
CA TYR A 237 -1.93 -24.27 -6.07
C TYR A 237 -0.86 -23.22 -6.43
N TRP A 238 0.09 -22.99 -5.51
CA TRP A 238 1.30 -22.16 -5.67
C TRP A 238 2.52 -23.09 -5.88
N GLU A 239 3.32 -22.87 -6.93
CA GLU A 239 4.68 -23.43 -6.99
C GLU A 239 5.70 -22.33 -6.61
N ASP A 240 6.58 -22.70 -5.67
CA ASP A 240 7.53 -21.87 -4.96
C ASP A 240 8.51 -21.06 -5.84
N GLU A 241 8.90 -19.90 -5.31
CA GLU A 241 10.21 -19.23 -5.51
C GLU A 241 10.55 -18.36 -6.75
N ARG A 242 9.63 -17.98 -7.66
CA ARG A 242 9.96 -16.92 -8.66
C ARG A 242 8.83 -15.95 -8.97
N ARG A 243 8.84 -14.78 -8.32
CA ARG A 243 8.22 -13.56 -8.88
C ARG A 243 9.19 -12.90 -9.86
N GLU A 244 9.24 -13.38 -11.10
CA GLU A 244 9.61 -12.50 -12.22
C GLU A 244 8.32 -11.96 -12.84
N ILE A 245 7.76 -10.92 -12.24
CA ILE A 245 6.77 -10.08 -12.92
C ILE A 245 7.56 -9.20 -13.89
N ARG A 246 7.68 -9.63 -15.15
CA ARG A 246 8.04 -8.70 -16.23
C ARG A 246 6.87 -7.74 -16.42
N LYS A 247 6.90 -6.61 -15.71
CA LYS A 247 6.00 -5.47 -15.91
C LYS A 247 6.17 -4.98 -17.35
N THR A 248 5.32 -5.45 -18.24
CA THR A 248 5.18 -4.82 -19.56
C THR A 248 4.04 -3.82 -19.40
N ARG A 249 4.36 -2.52 -19.36
CA ARG A 249 3.37 -1.45 -19.29
C ARG A 249 2.60 -1.46 -20.61
N LEU A 250 1.45 -2.12 -20.62
CA LEU A 250 0.59 -2.18 -21.78
C LEU A 250 -0.26 -0.89 -21.85
N PRO A 251 -0.36 -0.23 -23.02
CA PRO A 251 -1.05 1.04 -23.15
C PRO A 251 -2.56 0.91 -22.86
N ARG A 252 -3.19 2.02 -22.44
CA ARG A 252 -4.61 2.19 -22.07
C ARG A 252 -5.66 1.74 -23.12
N THR A 253 -5.24 1.23 -24.26
CA THR A 253 -6.09 0.72 -25.35
C THR A 253 -6.37 -0.80 -25.25
N TYR A 254 -6.12 -1.42 -24.09
CA TYR A 254 -6.26 -2.86 -23.87
C TYR A 254 -7.72 -3.33 -23.67
N GLU A 255 -8.59 -3.07 -24.65
CA GLU A 255 -10.02 -3.43 -24.64
C GLU A 255 -10.31 -4.92 -24.97
N GLY A 256 -9.44 -5.86 -24.58
CA GLY A 256 -9.62 -7.29 -24.87
C GLY A 256 -9.51 -7.71 -26.36
N ARG A 257 -9.43 -6.75 -27.30
CA ARG A 257 -9.34 -6.99 -28.75
C ARG A 257 -8.20 -7.94 -29.17
N PRO A 258 -6.97 -7.87 -28.60
CA PRO A 258 -5.89 -8.79 -28.96
C PRO A 258 -6.19 -10.25 -28.57
N PHE A 259 -6.80 -10.47 -27.40
CA PHE A 259 -7.17 -11.81 -26.94
C PHE A 259 -8.34 -12.39 -27.75
N LYS A 260 -9.30 -11.53 -28.11
CA LYS A 260 -10.38 -11.91 -29.02
C LYS A 260 -9.82 -12.28 -30.40
N ALA A 261 -8.92 -11.47 -30.97
CA ALA A 261 -8.27 -11.79 -32.24
C ALA A 261 -7.45 -13.09 -32.18
N ALA A 262 -6.74 -13.33 -31.07
CA ALA A 262 -6.00 -14.58 -30.87
C ALA A 262 -6.93 -15.79 -30.70
N SER A 263 -8.06 -15.63 -30.01
CA SER A 263 -9.11 -16.65 -29.93
C SER A 263 -9.74 -16.92 -31.30
N ASP A 264 -10.11 -15.87 -32.05
CA ASP A 264 -10.71 -15.97 -33.39
C ASP A 264 -9.73 -16.63 -34.39
N ALA A 265 -8.42 -16.46 -34.19
CA ALA A 265 -7.37 -17.11 -34.95
C ALA A 265 -7.00 -18.52 -34.46
N ASN A 266 -7.70 -19.07 -33.45
CA ASN A 266 -7.38 -20.35 -32.79
C ASN A 266 -5.95 -20.44 -32.20
N ILE A 267 -5.35 -19.29 -31.85
CA ILE A 267 -4.01 -19.20 -31.25
C ILE A 267 -4.11 -19.29 -29.71
N ALA A 268 -5.22 -18.84 -29.15
CA ALA A 268 -5.49 -18.84 -27.72
C ALA A 268 -6.85 -19.50 -27.41
N PRO A 269 -7.09 -19.94 -26.16
CA PRO A 269 -8.40 -20.41 -25.74
C PRO A 269 -9.48 -19.32 -25.93
N GLN A 270 -10.74 -19.71 -25.86
CA GLN A 270 -11.83 -18.74 -26.01
C GLN A 270 -11.76 -17.67 -24.91
N LEU A 271 -11.83 -16.40 -25.30
CA LEU A 271 -11.97 -15.30 -24.34
C LEU A 271 -13.36 -15.35 -23.70
N VAL A 272 -13.40 -15.48 -22.38
CA VAL A 272 -14.62 -15.64 -21.58
C VAL A 272 -15.07 -14.30 -20.98
N ALA A 273 -14.14 -13.53 -20.40
CA ALA A 273 -14.42 -12.21 -19.85
C ALA A 273 -13.15 -11.34 -19.83
N VAL A 274 -13.35 -10.03 -19.87
CA VAL A 274 -12.32 -9.04 -19.50
C VAL A 274 -12.95 -8.12 -18.49
N ASN A 275 -12.44 -8.13 -17.27
CA ASN A 275 -12.93 -7.28 -16.20
C ASN A 275 -11.84 -6.26 -15.85
N GLU A 276 -12.19 -4.98 -15.94
CA GLU A 276 -11.34 -3.89 -15.49
C GLU A 276 -11.55 -3.69 -13.99
N PHE A 277 -10.46 -3.72 -13.24
CA PHE A 277 -10.45 -3.45 -11.81
C PHE A 277 -9.38 -2.40 -11.55
N TYR A 278 -9.76 -1.18 -11.17
CA TYR A 278 -8.81 -0.07 -10.99
C TYR A 278 -7.92 0.09 -12.25
N ASP A 279 -6.59 -0.01 -12.14
CA ASP A 279 -5.64 0.09 -13.27
C ASP A 279 -5.19 -1.25 -13.87
N TRP A 280 -5.91 -2.35 -13.60
CA TRP A 280 -5.52 -3.70 -14.01
C TRP A 280 -6.71 -4.47 -14.61
N TYR A 281 -6.40 -5.33 -15.57
CA TYR A 281 -7.38 -6.14 -16.29
C TYR A 281 -7.26 -7.60 -15.87
N MET A 282 -8.37 -8.20 -15.46
CA MET A 282 -8.48 -9.65 -15.34
C MET A 282 -8.99 -10.20 -16.67
N VAL A 283 -8.15 -10.99 -17.34
CA VAL A 283 -8.52 -11.69 -18.57
C VAL A 283 -8.87 -13.13 -18.22
N VAL A 284 -10.11 -13.51 -18.46
CA VAL A 284 -10.62 -14.85 -18.19
C VAL A 284 -10.74 -15.58 -19.51
N MET A 285 -10.09 -16.74 -19.59
CA MET A 285 -10.07 -17.59 -20.78
C MET A 285 -10.78 -18.91 -20.46
N ALA A 286 -11.34 -19.56 -21.47
CA ALA A 286 -11.98 -20.84 -21.32
C ALA A 286 -10.94 -21.89 -20.89
N ASP A 287 -11.32 -22.72 -19.92
CA ASP A 287 -10.53 -23.90 -19.55
C ASP A 287 -10.49 -24.89 -20.71
N VAL A 288 -9.30 -25.04 -21.29
CA VAL A 288 -8.99 -26.04 -22.33
C VAL A 288 -7.90 -27.00 -21.85
N SER A 289 -7.76 -27.15 -20.53
CA SER A 289 -6.70 -27.95 -19.92
C SER A 289 -6.84 -29.43 -20.25
N GLU A 290 -8.05 -29.92 -20.51
CA GLU A 290 -8.27 -31.28 -21.03
C GLU A 290 -7.72 -31.43 -22.45
N THR A 291 -7.76 -30.37 -23.26
CA THR A 291 -7.24 -30.35 -24.64
C THR A 291 -5.70 -30.34 -24.67
N TYR A 292 -5.06 -29.65 -23.72
CA TYR A 292 -3.60 -29.71 -23.54
C TYR A 292 -3.12 -31.04 -22.94
N ALA A 293 -3.91 -31.67 -22.06
CA ALA A 293 -3.62 -32.98 -21.52
C ALA A 293 -3.58 -34.09 -22.59
N LEU A 294 -4.27 -33.90 -23.72
CA LEU A 294 -4.24 -34.82 -24.87
C LEU A 294 -2.96 -34.70 -25.72
N GLN A 295 -2.22 -33.59 -25.65
CA GLN A 295 -0.92 -33.43 -26.32
C GLN A 295 0.27 -33.85 -25.46
N THR A 296 0.06 -34.03 -24.15
CA THR A 296 1.10 -34.50 -23.22
C THR A 296 0.51 -35.55 -22.30
N ASN A 297 0.69 -36.83 -22.66
CA ASN A 297 0.43 -37.98 -21.79
C ASN A 297 1.36 -37.96 -20.57
N TRP A 298 1.07 -37.11 -19.59
CA TRP A 298 1.52 -37.26 -18.20
C TRP A 298 0.32 -37.04 -17.29
N THR A 299 -0.13 -38.15 -16.73
CA THR A 299 -1.29 -38.31 -15.85
C THR A 299 -1.30 -37.34 -14.66
N ARG A 300 -2.36 -36.52 -14.54
CA ARG A 300 -3.09 -36.31 -13.27
C ARG A 300 -4.40 -35.55 -13.53
N LYS A 301 -5.52 -36.23 -13.24
CA LYS A 301 -6.89 -35.72 -13.28
C LYS A 301 -7.09 -34.65 -12.19
N SER A 302 -7.39 -33.42 -12.60
CA SER A 302 -8.25 -32.48 -11.87
C SER A 302 -8.76 -31.42 -12.87
N ARG A 303 -9.96 -30.89 -12.62
CA ARG A 303 -10.61 -29.84 -13.45
C ARG A 303 -9.84 -28.53 -13.26
N ARG A 304 -9.43 -27.83 -14.34
CA ARG A 304 -8.33 -26.84 -14.29
C ARG A 304 -8.68 -25.52 -14.98
N VAL A 305 -9.20 -24.51 -14.30
CA VAL A 305 -9.23 -23.17 -14.92
C VAL A 305 -7.80 -22.60 -14.98
N MET A 306 -7.20 -22.54 -16.18
CA MET A 306 -5.93 -21.82 -16.40
C MET A 306 -6.19 -20.33 -16.57
N SER A 307 -5.68 -19.53 -15.62
CA SER A 307 -5.56 -18.08 -15.76
C SER A 307 -4.14 -17.74 -16.21
N TRP A 308 -4.02 -16.97 -17.29
CA TRP A 308 -2.76 -16.36 -17.70
C TRP A 308 -2.67 -14.96 -17.08
N MET A 309 -1.55 -14.67 -16.43
CA MET A 309 -1.31 -13.37 -15.79
C MET A 309 -0.18 -12.64 -16.55
N LEU A 310 -0.47 -11.44 -17.06
CA LEU A 310 0.49 -10.51 -17.66
C LEU A 310 0.28 -9.12 -17.06
#